data_AF-A0A924WHA1-F1
#
_entry.id   AF-A0A924WHA1-F1
#
_cell.length_a   1.000
_cell.length_b   1.000
_cell.length_c   1.000
_cell.angle_alpha   90.00
_cell.angle_beta   90.00
_cell.angle_gamma   90.00
#
_symmetry.space_group_name_H-M   'P 1'
#
loop_
_entity.id
_entity.type
_entity.pdbx_description
1 polymer ?
#
loop_
_entity_poly.entity_id
_entity_poly.type
_entity_poly.pdbx_seq_one_letter_code
_entity_poly.pdbx_strand_id
1 'polypeptide(L)'
;MSTQHGEGSGGESQGLIRTPKQLIIVVLLAFVVPVAAIVMLALFVTGGKNLDPAGSSARSAEMIAERLRPVGRLWVAGEPPPPGAQPAVLVGAVKVEKSGEAVYQQVCAACHTSGVLNSPKIGDKTAWGKLIPQGLDYLTKSAIAGVRQMPARGGNPALTDLEMRRAVVYLANASGAGFKEPPAPVAPVAGAAGQAVATAAAPA
;
A
#
# COMPACT_ATOMS: atom_id res chain seq x y z
N MET A 1 -50.79 64.15 51.56
CA MET A 1 -52.17 63.65 51.76
C MET A 1 -52.68 63.31 50.37
N SER A 2 -52.96 62.09 49.96
CA SER A 2 -53.15 60.85 50.69
C SER A 2 -52.84 59.66 49.77
N THR A 3 -52.33 58.62 50.40
CA THR A 3 -52.17 57.24 49.95
C THR A 3 -53.40 56.65 49.27
N GLN A 4 -53.19 55.75 48.30
CA GLN A 4 -53.89 54.47 48.25
C GLN A 4 -53.03 53.41 47.53
N HIS A 5 -52.64 52.39 48.30
CA HIS A 5 -52.28 51.05 47.85
C HIS A 5 -53.52 50.33 47.30
N GLY A 6 -53.30 49.35 46.43
CA GLY A 6 -54.30 48.35 46.04
C GLY A 6 -53.69 47.30 45.11
N GLU A 7 -53.43 46.12 45.67
CA GLU A 7 -52.87 44.91 45.05
C GLU A 7 -53.61 44.40 43.79
N GLY A 8 -52.94 43.53 43.02
CA GLY A 8 -53.64 42.64 42.09
C GLY A 8 -52.77 41.81 41.14
N SER A 9 -52.30 40.65 41.63
CA SER A 9 -51.98 39.41 40.90
C SER A 9 -51.03 39.50 39.68
N GLY A 10 -49.88 38.83 39.69
CA GLY A 10 -49.87 37.37 39.72
C GLY A 10 -50.25 36.77 38.34
N GLY A 11 -49.69 37.29 37.25
CA GLY A 11 -49.78 36.70 35.91
C GLY A 11 -48.68 35.67 35.71
N GLU A 12 -48.87 34.50 36.30
CA GLU A 12 -48.02 33.32 36.22
C GLU A 12 -47.61 33.04 34.75
N SER A 13 -46.31 32.85 34.53
CA SER A 13 -45.80 32.21 33.32
C SER A 13 -46.31 30.76 33.30
N GLN A 14 -47.54 30.57 32.81
CA GLN A 14 -48.14 29.26 32.65
C GLN A 14 -47.34 28.48 31.60
N GLY A 15 -46.50 27.56 32.08
CA GLY A 15 -45.69 26.69 31.24
C GLY A 15 -46.55 26.00 30.18
N LEU A 16 -46.16 26.15 28.92
CA LEU A 16 -46.82 25.68 27.70
C LEU A 16 -47.01 24.14 27.63
N ILE A 17 -46.67 23.40 28.69
CA ILE A 17 -46.64 21.93 28.72
C ILE A 17 -47.46 21.44 29.93
N ARG A 18 -48.75 21.15 29.72
CA ARG A 18 -49.67 20.80 30.82
C ARG A 18 -49.82 19.30 31.09
N THR A 19 -49.21 18.42 30.29
CA THR A 19 -49.21 16.97 30.58
C THR A 19 -47.83 16.35 30.35
N PRO A 20 -47.43 15.32 31.13
CA PRO A 20 -46.17 14.59 30.91
C PRO A 20 -46.06 14.02 29.49
N LYS A 21 -47.20 13.64 28.90
CA LYS A 21 -47.29 13.18 27.51
C LYS A 21 -46.97 14.29 26.52
N GLN A 22 -47.44 15.52 26.75
CA GLN A 22 -47.13 16.69 25.91
C GLN A 22 -45.65 17.08 26.00
N LEU A 23 -45.00 16.93 27.15
CA LEU A 23 -43.57 17.19 27.31
C LEU A 23 -42.73 16.22 26.46
N ILE A 24 -43.06 14.94 26.50
CA ILE A 24 -42.37 13.91 25.71
C ILE A 24 -42.51 14.18 24.21
N ILE A 25 -43.72 14.55 23.75
CA ILE A 25 -43.96 14.86 22.33
C ILE A 25 -43.15 16.07 21.87
N VAL A 26 -43.12 17.15 22.67
CA VAL A 26 -42.35 18.36 22.33
C VAL A 26 -40.86 18.08 22.30
N VAL A 27 -40.32 17.32 23.25
CA VAL A 27 -38.91 16.94 23.28
C VAL A 27 -38.55 16.04 22.09
N LEU A 28 -39.38 15.04 21.78
CA LEU A 28 -39.16 14.17 20.62
C LEU A 28 -39.19 14.98 19.31
N LEU A 29 -40.17 15.87 19.13
CA LEU A 29 -40.23 16.73 17.95
C LEU A 29 -39.04 17.71 17.89
N ALA A 30 -38.59 18.24 19.02
CA ALA A 30 -37.44 19.16 19.09
C ALA A 30 -36.11 18.48 18.71
N PHE A 31 -35.99 17.16 18.83
CA PHE A 31 -34.82 16.42 18.33
C PHE A 31 -35.02 15.88 16.92
N VAL A 32 -36.19 15.33 16.61
CA VAL A 32 -36.47 14.71 15.31
C VAL A 32 -36.54 15.74 14.19
N VAL A 33 -37.18 16.89 14.41
CA VAL A 33 -37.37 17.91 13.37
C VAL A 33 -36.03 18.52 12.93
N PRO A 34 -35.11 18.95 13.82
CA PRO A 34 -33.81 19.45 13.40
C PRO A 34 -32.93 18.39 12.74
N VAL A 35 -32.94 17.14 13.23
CA VAL A 35 -32.18 16.04 12.60
C VAL A 35 -32.70 15.76 11.20
N ALA A 36 -34.03 15.67 11.03
CA ALA A 36 -34.65 15.49 9.73
C ALA A 36 -34.34 16.65 8.78
N ALA A 37 -34.39 17.90 9.27
CA ALA A 37 -34.06 19.09 8.48
C ALA A 37 -32.59 19.09 8.02
N ILE A 38 -31.65 18.72 8.89
CA ILE A 38 -30.22 18.60 8.55
C ILE A 38 -30.01 17.50 7.50
N VAL A 39 -30.64 16.34 7.67
CA VAL A 39 -30.54 15.23 6.70
C VAL A 39 -31.13 15.65 5.35
N MET A 40 -32.30 16.31 5.34
CA MET A 40 -32.96 16.77 4.12
C MET A 40 -32.13 17.84 3.40
N LEU A 41 -31.57 18.80 4.14
CA LEU A 41 -30.66 19.80 3.60
C LEU A 41 -29.37 19.17 3.05
N ALA A 42 -28.79 18.20 3.76
CA ALA A 42 -27.62 17.47 3.30
C ALA A 42 -27.92 16.72 1.99
N LEU A 43 -29.05 16.02 1.89
CA LEU A 43 -29.50 15.33 0.67
C LEU A 43 -29.81 16.28 -0.49
N PHE A 44 -30.35 17.46 -0.19
CA PHE A 44 -30.63 18.51 -1.17
C PHE A 44 -29.34 19.13 -1.72
N VAL A 45 -28.38 19.44 -0.86
CA VAL A 45 -27.07 20.02 -1.23
C VAL A 45 -26.20 19.01 -1.97
N THR A 46 -26.24 17.72 -1.61
CA THR A 46 -25.47 16.67 -2.27
C THR A 46 -26.11 16.15 -3.56
N GLY A 47 -27.30 16.67 -3.91
CA GLY A 47 -27.99 16.38 -5.17
C GLY A 47 -28.40 14.91 -5.31
N GLY A 48 -28.86 14.28 -4.23
CA GLY A 48 -29.40 12.92 -4.25
C GLY A 48 -28.38 11.82 -4.60
N LYS A 49 -27.08 12.09 -4.46
CA LYS A 49 -26.04 11.08 -4.66
C LYS A 49 -25.77 10.39 -3.33
N ASN A 50 -26.00 9.07 -3.28
CA ASN A 50 -25.64 8.22 -2.15
C ASN A 50 -24.17 8.47 -1.81
N LEU A 51 -23.92 9.12 -0.67
CA LEU A 51 -22.58 9.25 -0.14
C LEU A 51 -22.22 7.91 0.49
N ASP A 52 -21.41 7.13 -0.22
CA ASP A 52 -20.77 5.94 0.33
C ASP A 52 -20.01 6.34 1.61
N PRO A 53 -20.41 5.88 2.80
CA PRO A 53 -19.86 6.36 4.08
C PRO A 53 -18.43 5.86 4.36
N ALA A 54 -17.71 5.38 3.35
CA ALA A 54 -16.43 4.71 3.51
C ALA A 54 -15.46 4.94 2.35
N GLY A 55 -15.42 6.13 1.72
CA GLY A 55 -14.30 6.52 0.84
C GLY A 55 -13.92 5.54 -0.29
N SER A 56 -14.82 4.62 -0.66
CA SER A 56 -14.50 3.50 -1.55
C SER A 56 -14.42 3.92 -3.01
N SER A 57 -14.91 5.12 -3.34
CA SER A 57 -14.79 5.71 -4.67
C SER A 57 -13.35 6.09 -5.03
N ALA A 58 -12.41 6.10 -4.07
CA ALA A 58 -10.98 6.25 -4.34
C ALA A 58 -10.27 4.92 -4.67
N ARG A 59 -10.95 3.77 -4.54
CA ARG A 59 -10.47 2.44 -4.98
C ARG A 59 -11.63 1.58 -5.45
N SER A 60 -12.38 2.06 -6.44
CA SER A 60 -13.35 1.20 -7.13
C SER A 60 -12.58 0.05 -7.78
N ALA A 61 -13.07 -1.19 -7.64
CA ALA A 61 -12.49 -2.36 -8.30
C ALA A 61 -12.28 -2.13 -9.81
N GLU A 62 -13.11 -1.28 -10.41
CA GLU A 62 -12.99 -0.77 -11.78
C GLU A 62 -11.68 -0.01 -12.06
N MET A 63 -11.24 0.89 -11.16
CA MET A 63 -9.99 1.65 -11.30
C MET A 63 -8.76 0.77 -11.10
N ILE A 64 -8.90 -0.28 -10.30
CA ILE A 64 -7.87 -1.32 -10.12
C ILE A 64 -7.82 -2.19 -11.38
N ALA A 65 -8.97 -2.61 -11.92
CA ALA A 65 -9.08 -3.39 -13.14
C ALA A 65 -8.53 -2.67 -14.37
N GLU A 66 -8.77 -1.35 -14.51
CA GLU A 66 -8.21 -0.57 -15.61
C GLU A 66 -6.68 -0.46 -15.53
N ARG A 67 -6.11 -0.40 -14.31
CA ARG A 67 -4.65 -0.37 -14.10
C ARG A 67 -3.99 -1.73 -14.23
N LEU A 68 -4.73 -2.81 -14.01
CA LEU A 68 -4.32 -4.20 -14.21
C LEU A 68 -4.66 -4.72 -15.61
N ARG A 69 -5.31 -3.91 -16.46
CA ARG A 69 -5.71 -4.36 -17.79
C ARG A 69 -4.45 -4.67 -18.60
N PRO A 70 -4.31 -5.90 -19.11
CA PRO A 70 -3.13 -6.26 -19.86
C PRO A 70 -3.06 -5.42 -21.15
N VAL A 71 -1.86 -4.92 -21.45
CA VAL A 71 -1.57 -4.15 -22.67
C VAL A 71 -1.44 -5.05 -23.92
N GLY A 72 -1.65 -6.35 -23.77
CA GLY A 72 -1.57 -7.35 -24.84
C GLY A 72 -2.62 -8.43 -24.69
N ARG A 73 -2.98 -9.09 -25.80
CA ARG A 73 -3.87 -10.25 -25.78
C ARG A 73 -3.07 -11.48 -25.42
N LEU A 74 -3.56 -12.24 -24.43
CA LEU A 74 -3.09 -13.59 -24.16
C LEU A 74 -3.91 -14.52 -25.06
N TRP A 75 -3.24 -15.31 -25.88
CA TRP A 75 -3.87 -16.36 -26.68
C TRP A 75 -3.67 -17.70 -25.97
N VAL A 76 -4.68 -18.56 -26.02
CA VAL A 76 -4.61 -19.91 -25.46
C VAL A 76 -3.62 -20.72 -26.28
N ALA A 77 -2.66 -21.37 -25.62
CA ALA A 77 -1.71 -22.27 -26.27
C ALA A 77 -2.48 -23.40 -26.98
N GLY A 78 -2.39 -23.47 -28.31
CA GLY A 78 -3.09 -24.45 -29.14
C GLY A 78 -3.86 -23.84 -30.33
N GLU A 79 -4.16 -22.54 -30.29
CA GLU A 79 -4.79 -21.83 -31.41
C GLU A 79 -3.70 -21.20 -32.31
N PRO A 80 -3.77 -21.30 -33.65
CA PRO A 80 -2.86 -20.56 -34.53
C PRO A 80 -3.02 -19.04 -34.29
N PRO A 81 -1.93 -18.29 -34.08
CA PRO A 81 -2.02 -16.86 -33.81
C PRO A 81 -2.52 -16.10 -35.04
N PRO A 82 -3.22 -14.95 -34.86
CA PRO A 82 -3.70 -14.15 -35.98
C PRO A 82 -2.53 -13.60 -36.81
N PRO A 83 -2.72 -13.37 -38.13
CA PRO A 83 -1.70 -12.76 -38.98
C PRO A 83 -1.21 -11.43 -38.42
N GLY A 84 0.11 -11.28 -38.27
CA GLY A 84 0.73 -10.09 -37.67
C GLY A 84 0.88 -10.13 -36.15
N ALA A 85 0.55 -11.25 -35.49
CA ALA A 85 0.90 -11.47 -34.10
C ALA A 85 2.44 -11.54 -33.95
N GLN A 86 2.97 -10.69 -33.07
CA GLN A 86 4.37 -10.77 -32.66
C GLN A 86 4.54 -12.03 -31.80
N PRO A 87 5.67 -12.76 -31.91
CA PRO A 87 5.90 -13.95 -31.10
C PRO A 87 5.68 -13.59 -29.63
N ALA A 88 4.82 -14.35 -28.96
CA ALA A 88 4.53 -14.17 -27.56
C ALA A 88 5.82 -14.42 -26.76
N VAL A 89 6.54 -13.35 -26.42
CA VAL A 89 7.48 -13.40 -25.32
C VAL A 89 6.59 -13.62 -24.10
N LEU A 90 6.68 -14.81 -23.51
CA LEU A 90 6.14 -15.06 -22.19
C LEU A 90 6.77 -14.02 -21.27
N VAL A 91 6.05 -12.92 -21.04
CA VAL A 91 6.28 -12.08 -19.88
C VAL A 91 5.78 -12.94 -18.72
N GLY A 92 6.59 -13.93 -18.35
CA GLY A 92 6.38 -14.72 -17.14
C GLY A 92 6.13 -13.73 -16.03
N ALA A 93 5.09 -14.00 -15.23
CA ALA A 93 4.60 -13.15 -14.15
C ALA A 93 5.75 -12.30 -13.59
N VAL A 94 5.75 -11.00 -13.89
CA VAL A 94 6.78 -10.10 -13.38
C VAL A 94 6.61 -10.11 -11.87
N LYS A 95 7.41 -10.94 -11.20
CA LYS A 95 7.45 -10.96 -9.75
C LYS A 95 7.91 -9.57 -9.36
N VAL A 96 7.04 -8.84 -8.66
CA VAL A 96 7.40 -7.55 -8.10
C VAL A 96 8.38 -7.84 -6.97
N GLU A 97 9.66 -7.66 -7.27
CA GLU A 97 10.77 -7.92 -6.36
C GLU A 97 10.69 -6.99 -5.15
N LYS A 98 10.71 -7.55 -3.95
CA LYS A 98 10.63 -6.79 -2.70
C LYS A 98 11.89 -5.95 -2.46
N SER A 99 11.73 -4.90 -1.67
CA SER A 99 12.86 -4.13 -1.13
C SER A 99 13.60 -4.93 -0.06
N GLY A 100 14.86 -4.57 0.21
CA GLY A 100 15.66 -5.23 1.25
C GLY A 100 15.03 -5.11 2.63
N GLU A 101 14.47 -3.95 2.95
CA GLU A 101 13.72 -3.71 4.19
C GLU A 101 12.48 -4.60 4.31
N ALA A 102 11.70 -4.73 3.24
CA ALA A 102 10.49 -5.57 3.26
C ALA A 102 10.84 -7.05 3.50
N VAL A 103 11.91 -7.54 2.87
CA VAL A 103 12.42 -8.91 3.10
C VAL A 103 12.94 -9.06 4.53
N TYR A 104 13.65 -8.05 5.04
CA TYR A 104 14.13 -8.03 6.43
C TYR A 104 12.97 -8.20 7.42
N GLN A 105 11.94 -7.36 7.31
CA GLN A 105 10.79 -7.40 8.22
C GLN A 105 10.04 -8.73 8.12
N GLN A 106 9.93 -9.29 6.91
CA GLN A 106 9.17 -10.52 6.70
C GLN A 106 9.87 -11.77 7.27
N VAL A 107 11.20 -11.86 7.14
CA VAL A 107 11.92 -13.13 7.38
C VAL A 107 13.15 -12.95 8.28
N CYS A 108 13.96 -11.92 8.05
CA CYS A 108 15.27 -11.80 8.69
C CYS A 108 15.19 -11.26 10.13
N ALA A 109 14.20 -10.41 10.42
CA ALA A 109 14.05 -9.71 11.69
C ALA A 109 13.91 -10.66 12.88
N ALA A 110 13.31 -11.84 12.67
CA ALA A 110 13.12 -12.87 13.70
C ALA A 110 14.42 -13.24 14.42
N CYS A 111 15.56 -13.22 13.71
CA CYS A 111 16.86 -13.55 14.30
C CYS A 111 17.79 -12.35 14.38
N HIS A 112 17.79 -11.46 13.38
CA HIS A 112 18.76 -10.37 13.27
C HIS A 112 18.37 -9.11 14.07
N THR A 113 17.16 -9.01 14.61
CA THR A 113 16.79 -7.87 15.49
C THR A 113 17.46 -8.00 16.86
N SER A 114 17.25 -9.14 17.52
CA SER A 114 17.73 -9.40 18.88
C SER A 114 18.97 -10.30 18.94
N GLY A 115 19.46 -10.78 17.79
CA GLY A 115 20.65 -11.62 17.71
C GLY A 115 20.43 -13.05 18.20
N VAL A 116 19.25 -13.60 17.94
CA VAL A 116 18.87 -14.98 18.32
C VAL A 116 19.92 -15.97 17.80
N LEU A 117 20.30 -16.95 18.63
CA LEU A 117 21.31 -17.96 18.31
C LEU A 117 22.67 -17.36 17.88
N ASN A 118 23.04 -16.21 18.44
CA ASN A 118 24.25 -15.46 18.09
C ASN A 118 24.26 -14.99 16.62
N SER A 119 23.07 -14.69 16.09
CA SER A 119 22.92 -13.99 14.81
C SER A 119 23.49 -12.56 14.91
N PRO A 120 24.20 -12.05 13.89
CA PRO A 120 24.70 -10.68 13.90
C PRO A 120 23.54 -9.70 13.90
N LYS A 121 23.42 -8.93 14.99
CA LYS A 121 22.34 -7.95 15.18
C LYS A 121 22.43 -6.84 14.15
N ILE A 122 21.30 -6.44 13.57
CA ILE A 122 21.26 -5.23 12.75
C ILE A 122 21.69 -4.02 13.59
N GLY A 123 22.51 -3.14 13.02
CA GLY A 123 23.06 -1.97 13.72
C GLY A 123 24.31 -2.26 14.57
N ASP A 124 24.66 -3.53 14.81
CA ASP A 124 25.87 -3.89 15.56
C ASP A 124 27.12 -3.74 14.67
N LYS A 125 27.71 -2.55 14.70
CA LYS A 125 28.92 -2.23 13.94
C LYS A 125 30.10 -3.12 14.30
N THR A 126 30.17 -3.66 15.51
CA THR A 126 31.28 -4.50 15.95
C THR A 126 31.17 -5.90 15.35
N ALA A 127 29.97 -6.49 15.38
CA ALA A 127 29.72 -7.78 14.74
C ALA A 127 29.84 -7.68 13.21
N TRP A 128 29.21 -6.67 12.62
CA TRP A 128 29.23 -6.47 11.17
C TRP A 128 30.57 -5.99 10.63
N GLY A 129 31.38 -5.29 11.42
CA GLY A 129 32.72 -4.84 11.02
C GLY A 129 33.67 -5.99 10.63
N LYS A 130 33.41 -7.22 11.11
CA LYS A 130 34.13 -8.44 10.71
C LYS A 130 33.60 -9.08 9.43
N LEU A 131 32.34 -8.81 9.10
CA LEU A 131 31.61 -9.44 7.98
C LEU A 131 31.66 -8.58 6.72
N ILE A 132 31.49 -7.25 6.86
CA ILE A 132 31.48 -6.29 5.76
C ILE A 132 32.74 -6.40 4.85
N PRO A 133 33.97 -6.63 5.38
CA PRO A 133 35.16 -6.80 4.54
C PRO A 133 35.12 -8.01 3.60
N GLN A 134 34.26 -9.00 3.85
CA GLN A 134 34.10 -10.15 2.96
C GLN A 134 33.37 -9.79 1.65
N GLY A 135 32.71 -8.62 1.64
CA GLY A 135 32.01 -8.10 0.48
C GLY A 135 30.59 -8.65 0.31
N LEU A 136 29.77 -7.90 -0.44
CA LEU A 136 28.35 -8.17 -0.63
C LEU A 136 28.09 -9.56 -1.25
N ASP A 137 28.90 -9.98 -2.22
CA ASP A 137 28.67 -11.24 -2.93
C ASP A 137 28.88 -12.46 -2.04
N TYR A 138 29.90 -12.44 -1.19
CA TYR A 138 30.15 -13.51 -0.23
C TYR A 138 29.03 -13.61 0.81
N LEU A 139 28.63 -12.47 1.37
CA LEU A 139 27.54 -12.41 2.36
C LEU A 139 26.21 -12.87 1.75
N THR A 140 25.93 -12.48 0.51
CA THR A 140 24.73 -12.91 -0.22
C THR A 140 24.72 -14.41 -0.49
N LYS A 141 25.82 -14.97 -0.99
CA LYS A 141 25.94 -16.42 -1.22
C LYS A 141 25.78 -17.22 0.07
N SER A 142 26.40 -16.75 1.15
CA SER A 142 26.27 -17.38 2.48
C SER A 142 24.83 -17.33 3.00
N ALA A 143 24.12 -16.21 2.80
CA ALA A 143 22.71 -16.07 3.19
C ALA A 143 21.76 -16.93 2.33
N ILE A 144 22.07 -17.10 1.04
CA ILE A 144 21.30 -17.98 0.14
C ILE A 144 21.50 -19.45 0.53
N ALA A 145 22.75 -19.88 0.73
CA ALA A 145 23.08 -21.26 1.10
C ALA A 145 22.68 -21.61 2.54
N GLY A 146 22.63 -20.61 3.43
CA GLY A 146 22.54 -20.81 4.87
C GLY A 146 23.92 -20.93 5.50
N VAL A 147 24.04 -20.54 6.77
CA VAL A 147 25.32 -20.54 7.50
C VAL A 147 25.08 -20.78 8.99
N ARG A 148 25.78 -21.76 9.56
CA ARG A 148 25.62 -22.17 10.97
C ARG A 148 24.14 -22.50 11.25
N GLN A 149 23.50 -21.74 12.15
CA GLN A 149 22.09 -21.88 12.53
C GLN A 149 21.14 -21.07 11.65
N MET A 150 21.65 -20.29 10.68
CA MET A 150 20.84 -19.53 9.73
C MET A 150 20.42 -20.47 8.58
N PRO A 151 19.11 -20.73 8.37
CA PRO A 151 18.63 -21.56 7.28
C PRO A 151 18.86 -20.90 5.91
N ALA A 152 18.89 -21.73 4.86
CA ALA A 152 18.98 -21.27 3.48
C ALA A 152 17.87 -20.26 3.15
N ARG A 153 18.22 -19.13 2.52
CA ARG A 153 17.32 -18.00 2.23
C ARG A 153 16.51 -17.51 3.43
N GLY A 154 17.08 -17.61 4.64
CA GLY A 154 16.36 -17.25 5.88
C GLY A 154 15.15 -18.13 6.18
N GLY A 155 15.04 -19.31 5.55
CA GLY A 155 13.91 -20.23 5.70
C GLY A 155 12.77 -20.00 4.71
N ASN A 156 12.89 -19.03 3.81
CA ASN A 156 11.89 -18.77 2.78
C ASN A 156 12.44 -19.08 1.37
N PRO A 157 12.12 -20.26 0.79
CA PRO A 157 12.61 -20.64 -0.53
C PRO A 157 12.04 -19.79 -1.67
N ALA A 158 10.96 -19.03 -1.42
CA ALA A 158 10.33 -18.19 -2.44
C ALA A 158 11.03 -16.84 -2.64
N LEU A 159 11.95 -16.43 -1.76
CA LEU A 159 12.75 -15.21 -1.95
C LEU A 159 13.67 -15.39 -3.16
N THR A 160 13.79 -14.39 -4.03
CA THR A 160 14.76 -14.44 -5.14
C THR A 160 16.18 -14.10 -4.67
N ASP A 161 17.18 -14.40 -5.51
CA ASP A 161 18.57 -14.03 -5.26
C ASP A 161 18.73 -12.50 -5.15
N LEU A 162 17.92 -11.76 -5.90
CA LEU A 162 17.89 -10.30 -5.85
C LEU A 162 17.31 -9.79 -4.53
N GLU A 163 16.16 -10.33 -4.10
CA GLU A 163 15.54 -10.03 -2.81
C GLU A 163 16.50 -10.33 -1.66
N MET A 164 17.21 -11.47 -1.74
CA MET A 164 18.25 -11.83 -0.77
C MET A 164 19.41 -10.84 -0.77
N ARG A 165 19.92 -10.46 -1.94
CA ARG A 165 21.01 -9.47 -2.05
C ARG A 165 20.61 -8.12 -1.48
N ARG A 166 19.38 -7.66 -1.76
CA ARG A 166 18.83 -6.42 -1.20
C ARG A 166 18.68 -6.47 0.32
N ALA A 167 18.21 -7.60 0.86
CA ALA A 167 18.12 -7.79 2.30
C ALA A 167 19.51 -7.68 2.95
N VAL A 168 20.52 -8.35 2.38
CA VAL A 168 21.91 -8.27 2.89
C VAL A 168 22.43 -6.84 2.83
N VAL A 169 22.17 -6.09 1.76
CA VAL A 169 22.51 -4.65 1.68
C VAL A 169 21.84 -3.87 2.81
N TYR A 170 20.54 -4.09 3.05
CA TYR A 170 19.81 -3.40 4.12
C TYR A 170 20.43 -3.66 5.50
N LEU A 171 20.66 -4.93 5.87
CA LEU A 171 21.27 -5.26 7.16
C LEU A 171 22.69 -4.70 7.30
N ALA A 172 23.51 -4.84 6.26
CA ALA A 172 24.89 -4.39 6.29
C ALA A 172 24.97 -2.86 6.36
N ASN A 173 24.16 -2.14 5.58
CA ASN A 173 24.17 -0.68 5.56
C ASN A 173 23.64 -0.09 6.87
N ALA A 174 22.58 -0.67 7.44
CA ALA A 174 22.12 -0.32 8.78
C ALA A 174 23.22 -0.53 9.85
N SER A 175 24.21 -1.37 9.57
CA SER A 175 25.31 -1.74 10.47
C SER A 175 26.66 -1.10 10.08
N GLY A 176 26.65 -0.09 9.20
CA GLY A 176 27.84 0.70 8.85
C GLY A 176 28.50 0.37 7.52
N ALA A 177 27.90 -0.48 6.67
CA ALA A 177 28.34 -0.65 5.28
C ALA A 177 27.81 0.48 4.37
N GLY A 178 28.42 0.60 3.19
CA GLY A 178 27.99 1.49 2.10
C GLY A 178 27.71 0.73 0.82
N PHE A 179 27.10 -0.46 0.90
CA PHE A 179 26.84 -1.27 -0.27
C PHE A 179 25.73 -0.65 -1.13
N LYS A 180 25.96 -0.63 -2.45
CA LYS A 180 24.96 -0.17 -3.42
C LYS A 180 23.87 -1.22 -3.54
N GLU A 181 22.62 -0.81 -3.38
CA GLU A 181 21.48 -1.68 -3.62
C GLU A 181 21.44 -2.09 -5.10
N PRO A 182 21.28 -3.40 -5.41
CA PRO A 182 21.16 -3.84 -6.80
C PRO A 182 19.84 -3.32 -7.38
N PRO A 183 19.89 -2.63 -8.54
CA PRO A 183 18.67 -2.22 -9.22
C PRO A 183 17.85 -3.46 -9.59
N ALA A 184 16.53 -3.30 -9.70
CA ALA A 184 15.72 -4.35 -10.28
C ALA A 184 16.27 -4.66 -11.69
N PRO A 185 16.22 -5.90 -12.17
CA PRO A 185 16.58 -6.20 -13.54
C PRO A 185 15.51 -5.50 -14.37
N VAL A 186 15.86 -4.33 -14.90
CA VAL A 186 15.16 -3.78 -16.03
C VAL A 186 15.45 -4.77 -17.14
N ALA A 187 14.43 -5.56 -17.50
CA ALA A 187 14.47 -6.32 -18.74
C ALA A 187 14.97 -5.35 -19.83
N PRO A 188 15.99 -5.71 -20.62
CA PRO A 188 16.51 -4.81 -21.63
C PRO A 188 15.35 -4.37 -22.51
N VAL A 189 15.04 -3.08 -22.47
CA VAL A 189 14.26 -2.44 -23.53
C VAL A 189 15.13 -2.53 -24.76
N ALA A 190 14.92 -3.57 -25.57
CA ALA A 190 15.49 -3.67 -26.90
C ALA A 190 14.89 -2.52 -27.72
N GLY A 191 15.56 -1.38 -27.66
CA GLY A 191 15.10 -0.12 -28.22
C GLY A 191 16.22 0.92 -28.23
N ALA A 192 17.45 0.49 -28.53
CA ALA A 192 18.57 1.38 -28.79
C ALA A 192 19.72 0.63 -29.48
N ALA A 193 19.48 0.07 -30.67
CA ALA A 193 20.54 -0.28 -31.60
C ALA A 193 20.00 -0.39 -33.04
N GLY A 194 20.37 0.57 -33.88
CA GLY A 194 20.53 0.33 -35.32
C GLY A 194 19.40 0.78 -36.25
N GLN A 195 19.15 2.09 -36.36
CA GLN A 195 18.91 2.66 -37.70
C GLN A 195 20.26 2.72 -38.41
N ALA A 196 20.59 1.69 -39.19
CA ALA A 196 21.69 1.73 -40.17
C ALA A 196 21.63 0.54 -41.15
N VAL A 197 20.62 0.50 -42.02
CA VAL A 197 20.67 -0.12 -43.37
C VAL A 197 19.39 0.34 -44.09
N ALA A 198 19.31 0.75 -45.36
CA ALA A 198 20.17 0.59 -46.52
C ALA A 198 19.74 1.61 -47.59
N THR A 199 20.68 2.20 -48.34
CA THR A 199 20.46 2.47 -49.77
C THR A 199 21.33 1.49 -50.53
N ALA A 200 20.71 0.38 -50.93
CA ALA A 200 21.29 -0.57 -51.85
C ALA A 200 21.29 0.02 -53.26
N ALA A 201 22.47 0.14 -53.87
CA ALA A 201 22.63 0.27 -55.31
C ALA A 201 22.52 -1.13 -55.94
N ALA A 202 21.64 -1.28 -56.92
CA ALA A 202 21.44 -2.47 -57.72
C ALA A 202 22.47 -2.57 -58.85
N PRO A 203 22.87 -3.77 -59.30
CA PRO A 203 23.67 -3.95 -60.51
C PRO A 203 22.79 -4.20 -61.74
N ALA A 204 23.12 -3.52 -62.85
CA ALA A 204 22.92 -3.95 -64.23
C ALA A 204 23.95 -3.22 -65.11
#